data_AF-A0A090Y6L3-F1
#
_entry.id   AF-A0A090Y6L3-F1
#
_cell.length_a   1.000
_cell.length_b   1.000
_cell.length_c   1.000
_cell.angle_alpha   90.00
_cell.angle_beta   90.00
_cell.angle_gamma   90.00
#
_symmetry.space_group_name_H-M   'P 1'
#
loop_
_entity.id
_entity.type
_entity.pdbx_description
1 polymer ?
#
loop_
_entity_poly.entity_id
_entity_poly.type
_entity_poly.pdbx_seq_one_letter_code
_entity_poly.pdbx_strand_id
1 'polypeptide(L)' 'MVFKKKADKPVAPAERTFSKAQLLAAKRFSGVEKDILHVTLEDGAAYTEAQAEQALQSFIQRGVKEHG' A
#
# COMPACT_ATOMS: atom_id res chain seq x y z
N MET A 1 29.13 17.40 -16.79
CA MET A 1 28.83 16.24 -15.93
C MET A 1 27.39 15.84 -16.15
N VAL A 2 27.15 14.68 -16.78
CA VAL A 2 25.81 14.19 -17.12
C VAL A 2 25.26 13.43 -15.92
N PHE A 3 24.30 14.02 -15.21
CA PHE A 3 23.57 13.33 -14.15
C PHE A 3 22.64 12.30 -14.78
N LYS A 4 23.11 11.06 -14.73
CA LYS A 4 22.53 9.86 -15.30
C LYS A 4 21.21 9.53 -14.59
N LYS A 5 20.12 9.94 -15.25
CA LYS A 5 18.76 9.40 -15.20
C LYS A 5 18.65 8.03 -14.50
N LYS A 6 18.05 8.00 -13.30
CA LYS A 6 17.30 6.85 -12.77
C LYS A 6 15.83 7.24 -12.85
N ALA A 7 15.22 7.16 -14.04
CA ALA A 7 14.33 6.05 -14.36
C ALA A 7 13.27 5.82 -13.25
N ASP A 8 12.49 6.87 -12.97
CA ASP A 8 11.05 6.74 -12.89
C ASP A 8 10.60 5.82 -14.04
N LYS A 9 10.29 4.57 -13.71
CA LYS A 9 9.65 3.67 -14.67
C LYS A 9 8.16 4.06 -14.65
N PRO A 10 7.56 4.45 -15.78
CA PRO A 10 6.11 4.45 -15.92
C PRO A 10 5.72 2.99 -16.11
N VAL A 11 5.51 2.34 -14.99
CA VAL A 11 5.40 0.92 -14.98
C VAL A 11 3.92 0.54 -15.18
N ALA A 12 3.57 0.29 -16.45
CA ALA A 12 2.25 -0.13 -16.93
C ALA A 12 1.62 -1.28 -16.11
N PRO A 13 0.28 -1.44 -16.10
CA PRO A 13 -0.49 -2.22 -15.11
C PRO A 13 -0.40 -3.73 -15.35
N ALA A 14 0.77 -4.30 -15.13
CA ALA A 14 0.94 -5.74 -14.97
C ALA A 14 0.92 -6.01 -13.46
N GLU A 15 -0.24 -6.41 -12.94
CA GLU A 15 -0.50 -6.93 -11.58
C GLU A 15 0.68 -6.80 -10.61
N ARG A 16 0.97 -5.55 -10.22
CA ARG A 16 2.15 -5.26 -9.41
C ARG A 16 1.88 -5.74 -8.01
N THR A 17 2.52 -6.83 -7.65
CA THR A 17 2.64 -7.20 -6.26
C THR A 17 3.70 -6.28 -5.63
N PHE A 18 3.26 -5.51 -4.66
CA PHE A 18 4.06 -4.62 -3.86
C PHE A 18 4.30 -5.27 -2.51
N SER A 19 5.54 -5.17 -2.02
CA SER A 19 5.81 -5.51 -0.63
C SER A 19 5.13 -4.50 0.28
N LYS A 20 4.82 -4.93 1.51
CA LYS A 20 4.34 -4.07 2.60
C LYS A 20 5.07 -2.72 2.67
N ALA A 21 6.41 -2.73 2.65
CA ALA A 21 7.22 -1.51 2.67
C ALA A 21 6.98 -0.57 1.47
N GLN A 22 6.70 -1.10 0.27
CA GLN A 22 6.36 -0.26 -0.89
C GLN A 22 4.98 0.37 -0.76
N LEU A 23 4.00 -0.37 -0.25
CA LEU A 23 2.66 0.16 0.02
C LEU A 23 2.73 1.23 1.11
N LEU A 24 3.47 1.00 2.19
CA LEU A 24 3.70 1.99 3.26
C LEU A 24 4.48 3.21 2.78
N ALA A 25 5.38 3.04 1.81
CA ALA A 25 6.12 4.15 1.19
C ALA A 25 5.27 4.96 0.20
N ALA A 26 4.12 4.44 -0.25
CA ALA A 26 3.26 5.15 -1.17
C ALA A 26 2.72 6.45 -0.54
N LYS A 27 2.75 7.53 -1.31
CA LYS A 27 2.19 8.84 -0.93
C LYS A 27 0.66 8.89 -0.96
N ARG A 28 0.01 7.82 -1.43
CA ARG A 28 -1.45 7.71 -1.52
C ARG A 28 -2.10 7.43 -0.17
N PHE A 29 -1.38 6.79 0.75
CA PHE A 29 -1.87 6.47 2.09
C PHE A 29 -1.39 7.52 3.11
N SER A 30 -2.30 7.94 3.98
CA SER A 30 -2.03 8.79 5.13
C SER A 30 -1.43 7.99 6.30
N GLY A 31 -0.92 8.67 7.33
CA GLY A 31 -0.23 8.03 8.46
C GLY A 31 -1.04 6.91 9.13
N VAL A 32 -2.35 7.13 9.31
CA VAL A 32 -3.28 6.14 9.87
C VAL A 32 -3.47 4.95 8.91
N GLU A 33 -3.64 5.22 7.61
CA GLU A 33 -3.80 4.16 6.61
C GLU A 33 -2.54 3.30 6.52
N LYS A 34 -1.36 3.89 6.67
CA LYS A 34 -0.09 3.17 6.75
C LYS A 34 -0.01 2.31 8.01
N ASP A 35 -0.45 2.81 9.15
CA ASP A 35 -0.49 2.01 10.38
C ASP A 35 -1.43 0.81 10.23
N ILE A 36 -2.61 1.03 9.65
CA ILE A 36 -3.57 -0.03 9.35
C ILE A 36 -2.97 -1.05 8.38
N LEU A 37 -2.40 -0.61 7.25
CA LEU A 37 -1.71 -1.49 6.30
C LEU A 37 -0.54 -2.22 6.96
N HIS A 38 0.13 -1.59 7.92
CA HIS A 38 1.22 -2.21 8.67
C HIS A 38 0.73 -3.33 9.59
N VAL A 39 -0.49 -3.22 10.13
CA VAL A 39 -1.10 -4.25 10.98
C VAL A 39 -1.84 -5.32 10.18
N THR A 40 -2.46 -4.95 9.05
CA THR A 40 -3.25 -5.88 8.22
C THR A 40 -2.41 -6.66 7.22
N LEU A 41 -1.30 -6.10 6.73
CA LEU A 41 -0.42 -6.79 5.79
C LEU A 41 0.68 -7.56 6.53
N GLU A 42 0.84 -8.82 6.15
CA GLU A 42 1.86 -9.72 6.69
C GLU A 42 3.25 -9.35 6.13
N ASP A 43 4.27 -9.50 6.96
CA ASP A 43 5.65 -9.23 6.54
C ASP A 43 6.17 -10.40 5.69
N GLY A 44 6.79 -10.08 4.54
CA GLY A 44 7.24 -11.08 3.58
C GLY A 44 6.20 -11.49 2.53
N ALA A 45 4.94 -11.08 2.67
CA ALA A 45 3.92 -11.26 1.65
C ALA A 45 3.89 -10.09 0.65
N ALA A 46 3.55 -10.40 -0.61
CA ALA A 46 3.44 -9.43 -1.68
C ALA A 46 1.96 -9.18 -1.99
N TYR A 47 1.54 -7.92 -1.90
CA TYR A 47 0.15 -7.50 -2.04
C TYR A 47 0.00 -6.54 -3.20
N THR A 48 -1.06 -6.68 -3.98
CA THR A 48 -1.38 -5.69 -5.01
C THR A 48 -1.95 -4.42 -4.38
N GLU A 49 -1.94 -3.30 -5.11
CA GLU A 49 -2.61 -2.06 -4.69
C GLU A 49 -4.07 -2.33 -4.28
N ALA A 50 -4.79 -3.13 -5.09
CA ALA A 50 -6.16 -3.53 -4.79
C ALA A 50 -6.28 -4.31 -3.48
N GLN A 51 -5.36 -5.26 -3.20
CA GLN A 51 -5.39 -6.00 -1.93
C GLN A 51 -5.10 -5.09 -0.73
N ALA A 52 -4.17 -4.15 -0.87
CA ALA A 52 -3.87 -3.18 0.17
C ALA A 52 -5.10 -2.31 0.48
N GLU A 53 -5.74 -1.75 -0.56
CA GLU A 53 -6.95 -0.95 -0.42
C GLU A 53 -8.10 -1.76 0.17
N GLN A 54 -8.30 -3.03 -0.23
CA GLN A 54 -9.33 -3.88 0.35
C GLN A 54 -9.07 -4.18 1.82
N ALA A 55 -7.83 -4.49 2.21
CA ALA A 55 -7.46 -4.74 3.61
C ALA A 55 -7.69 -3.49 4.46
N LEU A 56 -7.25 -2.33 3.96
CA LEU A 56 -7.45 -1.03 4.59
C LEU A 56 -8.94 -0.71 4.75
N GLN A 57 -9.72 -0.82 3.68
CA GLN A 57 -11.14 -0.47 3.68
C GLN A 57 -11.96 -1.45 4.54
N SER A 58 -11.60 -2.74 4.56
CA SER A 58 -12.21 -3.76 5.42
C SER A 58 -11.92 -3.47 6.89
N PHE A 59 -10.71 -3.02 7.21
CA PHE A 59 -10.34 -2.62 8.57
C PHE A 59 -11.08 -1.35 9.02
N ILE A 60 -11.14 -0.32 8.17
CA ILE A 60 -11.90 0.91 8.44
C ILE A 60 -13.39 0.58 8.62
N GLN A 61 -13.99 -0.21 7.72
CA GLN A 61 -15.40 -0.59 7.85
C GLN A 61 -15.68 -1.43 9.10
N ARG A 62 -14.77 -2.34 9.48
CA ARG A 62 -14.90 -3.07 10.75
C ARG A 62 -14.80 -2.16 11.96
N GLY A 63 -13.85 -1.22 11.97
CA GLY A 63 -13.70 -0.23 13.04
C GLY A 63 -14.90 0.71 13.17
N VAL A 64 -15.58 1.02 12.05
CA VAL A 64 -16.80 1.84 12.04
C VAL A 64 -18.03 1.06 12.53
N LYS A 65 -18.11 -0.25 12.31
CA LYS A 65 -19.25 -1.07 12.77
C LYS A 65 -19.31 -1.28 14.29
N GLU A 66 -18.22 -1.10 15.00
CA GLU A 66 -18.18 -1.22 16.47
C GLU A 66 -18.57 0.09 17.18
N HIS A 67 -18.83 1.17 16.42
CA HIS A 67 -19.10 2.50 16.95
C HIS A 67 -20.37 3.14 16.35
N GLY A 68 -21.37 2.30 16.05
CA GLY A 68 -22.71 2.69 15.59
C GLY A 68 -23.81 2.14 16.49
#